data_AF-A0A812J6A5-F1
#
_entry.id   AF-A0A812J6A5-F1
#
_cell.length_a   1.000
_cell.length_b   1.000
_cell.length_c   1.000
_cell.angle_alpha   90.00
_cell.angle_beta   90.00
_cell.angle_gamma   90.00
#
_symmetry.space_group_name_H-M   'P 1'
#
loop_
_entity.id
_entity.type
_entity.pdbx_description
1 polymer ?
#
loop_
_entity_poly.entity_id
_entity_poly.type
_entity_poly.pdbx_seq_one_letter_code
_entity_poly.pdbx_strand_id
1 'polypeptide(L)'
;MLAVFLSLSLPAISLASRDEEPETTMQQMQLLQHQLALERAEERRLKEAQPLHWIHFPKTGSSFVNTITHLPGTCPSLANHALNEDTVGGGACWLSRWLEQCQGVCNVDKYSCPQPCHVHYPVSNYSAQRGHLVGMFRDPDQRILSGYHDDANNFAAYTEDNFNQDFGGKCKGEVLEKVPKKPLLEFAETWKGGMTYQLVMEHPITLTVNPSRPKVTLRDALEAARRVREGFAFVGLTEQWDLSICLFHKMFGGPCHAFEFENTRPSYAGKSADQDYDTAQLQGWHDDIDEVVYAAASEVFRRNLILFNVSKETCEEFCSH
;
A
#
# COMPACT_ATOMS: atom_id res chain seq x y z
N MET A 1 32.88 29.43 -91.44
CA MET A 1 33.41 28.25 -90.73
C MET A 1 33.36 28.53 -89.24
N LEU A 2 32.84 27.56 -88.48
CA LEU A 2 32.73 27.45 -87.02
C LEU A 2 31.67 28.27 -86.26
N ALA A 3 30.76 27.47 -85.69
CA ALA A 3 29.82 27.76 -84.62
C ALA A 3 30.49 27.64 -83.24
N VAL A 4 29.93 28.33 -82.24
CA VAL A 4 30.13 27.99 -80.82
C VAL A 4 28.79 28.13 -80.10
N PHE A 5 28.25 27.01 -79.65
CA PHE A 5 27.14 26.89 -78.70
C PHE A 5 27.68 27.07 -77.28
N LEU A 6 27.01 27.90 -76.47
CA LEU A 6 27.23 27.99 -75.02
C LEU A 6 26.04 27.35 -74.31
N SER A 7 26.27 26.16 -73.74
CA SER A 7 25.32 25.42 -72.92
C SER A 7 25.37 25.88 -71.46
N LEU A 8 24.21 26.22 -70.91
CA LEU A 8 23.98 26.47 -69.49
C LEU A 8 23.99 25.15 -68.71
N SER A 9 24.81 25.06 -67.65
CA SER A 9 24.80 23.96 -66.68
C SER A 9 24.21 24.46 -65.36
N LEU A 10 23.04 23.93 -64.99
CA LEU A 10 22.46 24.02 -63.65
C LEU A 10 22.94 22.84 -62.78
N PRO A 11 23.13 23.01 -61.46
CA PRO A 11 23.53 21.93 -60.57
C PRO A 11 22.35 20.98 -60.31
N ALA A 12 22.62 19.68 -60.39
CA ALA A 12 21.67 18.64 -60.02
C ALA A 12 21.44 18.66 -58.51
N ILE A 13 20.21 18.98 -58.09
CA ILE A 13 19.74 18.78 -56.72
C ILE A 13 19.50 17.27 -56.57
N SER A 14 20.37 16.61 -55.81
CA SER A 14 20.17 15.22 -55.39
C SER A 14 19.05 15.19 -54.34
N LEU A 15 17.86 14.79 -54.77
CA LEU A 15 16.80 14.33 -53.88
C LEU A 15 17.16 12.92 -53.42
N ALA A 16 17.97 12.82 -52.36
CA ALA A 16 18.05 11.59 -51.60
C ALA A 16 16.74 11.44 -50.84
N SER A 17 15.82 10.64 -51.39
CA SER A 17 14.69 10.12 -50.62
C SER A 17 15.26 9.33 -49.45
N ARG A 18 15.01 9.81 -48.23
CA ARG A 18 15.13 8.97 -47.04
C ARG A 18 14.01 7.94 -47.15
N ASP A 19 14.36 6.75 -47.64
CA ASP A 19 13.57 5.54 -47.43
C ASP A 19 13.61 5.25 -45.93
N GLU A 20 12.70 5.86 -45.16
CA GLU A 20 12.37 5.32 -43.83
C GLU A 20 11.69 3.97 -44.06
N GLU A 21 12.37 2.90 -43.64
CA GLU A 21 11.95 1.54 -43.95
C GLU A 21 10.54 1.24 -43.40
N PRO A 22 9.60 0.75 -44.23
CA PRO A 22 8.23 0.45 -43.81
C PRO A 22 8.16 -0.60 -42.68
N GLU A 23 9.21 -1.39 -42.50
CA GLU A 23 9.33 -2.38 -41.43
C GLU A 23 9.47 -1.73 -40.04
N THR A 24 10.24 -0.64 -39.93
CA THR A 24 10.35 0.14 -38.69
C THR A 24 9.04 0.81 -38.29
N THR A 25 8.26 1.33 -39.25
CA THR A 25 6.95 1.95 -38.96
C THR A 25 5.93 0.91 -38.48
N MET A 26 5.94 -0.29 -39.07
CA MET A 26 5.03 -1.36 -38.67
C MET A 26 5.34 -1.88 -37.26
N GLN A 27 6.61 -2.05 -36.90
CA GLN A 27 7.03 -2.44 -35.54
C GLN A 27 6.63 -1.38 -34.50
N GLN A 28 6.82 -0.10 -34.81
CA GLN A 28 6.39 1.00 -33.93
C GLN A 28 4.87 1.02 -33.71
N MET A 29 4.08 0.80 -34.77
CA MET A 29 2.62 0.72 -34.64
C MET A 29 2.17 -0.47 -33.79
N GLN A 30 2.80 -1.63 -33.94
CA GLN A 30 2.50 -2.81 -33.12
C GLN A 30 2.82 -2.59 -31.64
N LEU A 31 3.96 -1.95 -31.35
CA LEU A 31 4.33 -1.58 -29.99
C LEU A 31 3.32 -0.62 -29.35
N LEU A 32 2.90 0.41 -30.08
CA LEU A 32 1.91 1.38 -29.61
C LEU A 32 0.54 0.72 -29.36
N GLN A 33 0.09 -0.17 -30.25
CA GLN A 33 -1.15 -0.93 -30.05
C GLN A 33 -1.09 -1.82 -28.82
N HIS A 34 0.07 -2.45 -28.56
CA HIS A 34 0.29 -3.27 -27.38
C HIS A 34 0.27 -2.43 -26.09
N GLN A 35 0.94 -1.28 -26.08
CA GLN A 35 0.92 -0.33 -24.94
C GLN A 35 -0.51 0.13 -24.64
N LEU A 36 -1.25 0.57 -25.65
CA LEU A 36 -2.66 0.97 -25.49
C LEU A 36 -3.55 -0.17 -24.97
N ALA A 37 -3.25 -1.42 -25.33
CA ALA A 37 -3.98 -2.58 -24.84
C ALA A 37 -3.69 -2.86 -23.36
N LEU A 38 -2.44 -2.67 -22.92
CA LEU A 38 -2.04 -2.81 -21.52
C LEU A 38 -2.64 -1.70 -20.64
N GLU A 39 -2.54 -0.44 -21.05
CA GLU A 39 -3.14 0.70 -20.33
C GLU A 39 -4.66 0.51 -20.16
N ARG A 40 -5.35 0.06 -21.21
CA ARG A 40 -6.78 -0.27 -21.14
C ARG A 40 -7.07 -1.43 -20.18
N ALA A 41 -6.15 -2.38 -20.03
CA ALA A 41 -6.32 -3.49 -19.10
C ALA A 41 -6.13 -3.05 -17.64
N GLU A 42 -5.14 -2.18 -17.37
CA GLU A 42 -4.91 -1.56 -16.07
C GLU A 42 -6.10 -0.69 -15.65
N GLU A 43 -6.57 0.19 -16.55
CA GLU A 43 -7.71 1.07 -16.29
C GLU A 43 -8.99 0.26 -15.98
N ARG A 44 -9.23 -0.84 -16.70
CA ARG A 44 -10.35 -1.75 -16.41
C ARG A 44 -10.24 -2.37 -15.04
N ARG A 45 -9.06 -2.90 -14.67
CA ARG A 45 -8.85 -3.53 -13.35
C ARG A 45 -9.05 -2.53 -12.22
N LEU A 46 -8.49 -1.31 -12.36
CA LEU A 46 -8.69 -0.26 -11.37
C LEU A 46 -10.17 0.10 -11.24
N LYS A 47 -10.88 0.27 -12.37
CA LYS A 47 -12.31 0.58 -12.37
C LYS A 47 -13.16 -0.51 -11.71
N GLU A 48 -12.81 -1.78 -11.91
CA GLU A 48 -13.50 -2.92 -11.27
C GLU A 48 -13.23 -2.99 -9.76
N ALA A 49 -12.03 -2.58 -9.33
CA ALA A 49 -11.64 -2.53 -7.92
C ALA A 49 -12.19 -1.28 -7.20
N GLN A 50 -12.64 -0.25 -7.92
CA GLN A 50 -13.12 1.00 -7.33
C GLN A 50 -14.58 0.90 -6.82
N PRO A 51 -14.92 1.57 -5.69
CA PRO A 51 -14.02 2.38 -4.86
C PRO A 51 -13.05 1.51 -4.04
N LEU A 52 -11.77 1.85 -4.00
CA LEU A 52 -10.80 1.12 -3.20
C LEU A 52 -11.11 1.29 -1.71
N HIS A 53 -11.11 0.18 -0.96
CA HIS A 53 -11.30 0.14 0.48
C HIS A 53 -10.01 -0.30 1.16
N TRP A 54 -9.27 0.65 1.71
CA TRP A 54 -8.02 0.35 2.39
C TRP A 54 -8.26 -0.21 3.79
N ILE A 55 -7.80 -1.45 4.02
CA ILE A 55 -7.70 -2.03 5.36
C ILE A 55 -6.28 -1.81 5.87
N HIS A 56 -6.14 -0.91 6.84
CA HIS A 56 -4.86 -0.65 7.49
C HIS A 56 -4.72 -1.48 8.77
N PHE A 57 -4.01 -2.59 8.67
CA PHE A 57 -3.61 -3.34 9.86
C PHE A 57 -2.55 -2.56 10.65
N PRO A 58 -2.59 -2.57 11.99
CA PRO A 58 -1.55 -1.95 12.80
C PRO A 58 -0.17 -2.47 12.41
N LYS A 59 0.77 -1.53 12.21
CA LYS A 59 2.19 -1.80 11.93
C LYS A 59 2.50 -2.48 10.59
N THR A 60 1.60 -2.36 9.61
CA THR A 60 1.81 -2.81 8.23
C THR A 60 2.08 -1.67 7.23
N GLY A 61 2.66 -0.56 7.70
CA GLY A 61 3.12 0.56 6.86
C GLY A 61 2.02 1.54 6.45
N SER A 62 1.84 2.59 7.26
CA SER A 62 0.87 3.65 6.99
C SER A 62 1.15 4.43 5.71
N SER A 63 2.41 4.46 5.26
CA SER A 63 2.88 5.17 4.08
C SER A 63 2.25 4.66 2.78
N PHE A 64 1.68 3.45 2.77
CA PHE A 64 0.97 2.89 1.61
C PHE A 64 -0.24 3.73 1.17
N VAL A 65 -0.76 4.59 2.06
CA VAL A 65 -1.78 5.57 1.68
C VAL A 65 -1.31 6.50 0.55
N ASN A 66 -0.01 6.78 0.46
CA ASN A 66 0.55 7.57 -0.65
C ASN A 66 0.26 6.88 -1.99
N THR A 67 0.57 5.59 -2.10
CA THR A 67 0.32 4.78 -3.30
C THR A 67 -1.14 4.80 -3.74
N ILE A 68 -2.07 4.68 -2.80
CA ILE A 68 -3.52 4.70 -3.12
C ILE A 68 -3.96 6.10 -3.56
N THR A 69 -3.58 7.13 -2.82
CA THR A 69 -4.06 8.50 -3.01
C THR A 69 -3.52 9.15 -4.29
N HIS A 70 -2.35 8.69 -4.75
CA HIS A 70 -1.69 9.17 -5.96
C HIS A 70 -2.11 8.42 -7.23
N LEU A 71 -2.99 7.42 -7.12
CA LEU A 71 -3.60 6.83 -8.31
C LEU A 71 -4.36 7.85 -9.16
N PRO A 72 -4.39 7.66 -10.49
CA PRO A 72 -5.02 8.61 -11.42
C PRO A 72 -6.46 9.00 -11.03
N GLY A 73 -6.58 10.26 -10.61
CA GLY A 73 -7.84 10.90 -10.24
C GLY A 73 -8.43 10.45 -8.91
N THR A 74 -7.70 9.70 -8.07
CA THR A 74 -8.14 9.30 -6.73
C THR A 74 -8.17 10.50 -5.79
N CYS A 75 -7.06 11.23 -5.62
CA CYS A 75 -7.00 12.47 -4.84
C CYS A 75 -6.28 13.58 -5.66
N PRO A 76 -6.96 14.22 -6.64
CA PRO A 76 -6.31 15.07 -7.64
C PRO A 76 -5.49 16.25 -7.08
N SER A 77 -5.86 16.77 -5.92
CA SER A 77 -5.16 17.89 -5.28
C SER A 77 -3.88 17.50 -4.54
N LEU A 78 -3.61 16.19 -4.37
CA LEU A 78 -2.36 15.72 -3.76
C LEU A 78 -1.21 15.60 -4.76
N ALA A 79 -1.47 15.59 -6.06
CA ALA A 79 -0.49 15.65 -7.15
C ALA A 79 0.85 14.94 -6.84
N ASN A 80 1.94 15.69 -6.62
CA ASN A 80 3.29 15.15 -6.34
C ASN A 80 3.69 15.32 -4.86
N HIS A 81 2.73 15.49 -3.95
CA HIS A 81 2.97 15.77 -2.55
C HIS A 81 2.77 14.51 -1.71
N ALA A 82 3.87 13.98 -1.19
CA ALA A 82 3.83 12.92 -0.20
C ALA A 82 3.01 13.35 1.03
N LEU A 83 2.08 12.51 1.44
CA LEU A 83 1.44 12.56 2.75
C LEU A 83 2.44 12.06 3.79
N ASN A 84 2.86 12.97 4.66
CA ASN A 84 3.79 12.73 5.76
C ASN A 84 3.58 13.77 6.87
N GLU A 85 4.43 13.74 7.89
CA GLU A 85 4.41 14.70 8.99
C GLU A 85 4.64 16.15 8.51
N ASP A 86 5.53 16.37 7.55
CA ASP A 86 5.87 17.72 7.09
C ASP A 86 4.74 18.37 6.28
N THR A 87 3.95 17.58 5.56
CA THR A 87 2.87 18.08 4.70
C THR A 87 1.53 18.19 5.42
N VAL A 88 1.18 17.22 6.27
CA VAL A 88 -0.12 17.18 6.99
C VAL A 88 0.01 17.74 8.42
N GLY A 89 1.23 17.74 8.97
CA GLY A 89 1.49 18.07 10.37
C GLY A 89 1.06 16.97 11.34
N GLY A 90 1.34 17.19 12.63
CA GLY A 90 0.81 16.35 13.71
C GLY A 90 1.71 15.22 14.17
N GLY A 91 3.00 15.23 13.85
CA GLY A 91 3.92 14.23 14.40
C GLY A 91 3.63 12.82 13.88
N ALA A 92 3.82 11.86 14.77
CA ALA A 92 3.41 10.47 14.58
C ALA A 92 1.92 10.29 14.26
N CYS A 93 1.09 11.31 14.46
CA CYS A 93 -0.35 11.32 14.25
C CYS A 93 -0.79 11.86 12.89
N TRP A 94 0.15 12.12 11.96
CA TRP A 94 -0.17 12.72 10.66
C TRP A 94 -1.24 11.95 9.89
N LEU A 95 -1.25 10.61 9.98
CA LEU A 95 -2.24 9.78 9.28
C LEU A 95 -3.66 10.04 9.77
N SER A 96 -3.86 10.19 11.08
CA SER A 96 -5.17 10.53 11.66
C SER A 96 -5.64 11.90 11.17
N ARG A 97 -4.74 12.90 11.12
CA ARG A 97 -5.06 14.23 10.58
C ARG A 97 -5.40 14.20 9.09
N TRP A 98 -4.71 13.37 8.32
CA TRP A 98 -5.01 13.17 6.90
C TRP A 98 -6.43 12.58 6.72
N LEU A 99 -6.80 11.57 7.51
CA LEU A 99 -8.12 10.96 7.42
C LEU A 99 -9.27 11.94 7.67
N GLU A 100 -9.09 12.91 8.58
CA GLU A 100 -10.07 13.97 8.82
C GLU A 100 -10.33 14.83 7.57
N GLN A 101 -9.33 14.95 6.68
CA GLN A 101 -9.40 15.78 5.46
C GLN A 101 -9.75 14.97 4.21
N CYS A 102 -9.54 13.65 4.23
CA CYS A 102 -9.63 12.76 3.06
C CYS A 102 -10.91 12.96 2.24
N GLN A 103 -12.09 13.05 2.88
CA GLN A 103 -13.37 13.18 2.18
C GLN A 103 -13.49 14.48 1.36
N GLY A 104 -12.79 15.55 1.78
CA GLY A 104 -12.77 16.82 1.06
C GLY A 104 -11.72 16.88 -0.06
N VAL A 105 -10.82 15.90 -0.12
CA VAL A 105 -9.65 15.88 -1.01
C VAL A 105 -9.75 14.80 -2.08
N CYS A 106 -10.33 13.64 -1.74
CA CYS A 106 -10.37 12.47 -2.60
C CYS A 106 -11.76 12.24 -3.22
N ASN A 107 -11.77 11.61 -4.40
CA ASN A 107 -12.99 11.18 -5.07
C ASN A 107 -13.55 9.92 -4.40
N VAL A 108 -14.73 10.04 -3.80
CA VAL A 108 -15.42 8.96 -3.07
C VAL A 108 -15.81 7.76 -3.93
N ASP A 109 -15.98 7.95 -5.25
CA ASP A 109 -16.26 6.86 -6.19
C ASP A 109 -15.00 6.02 -6.49
N LYS A 110 -13.81 6.55 -6.18
CA LYS A 110 -12.52 5.91 -6.45
C LYS A 110 -11.83 5.40 -5.20
N TYR A 111 -11.98 6.09 -4.08
CA TYR A 111 -11.39 5.68 -2.81
C TYR A 111 -12.32 6.00 -1.64
N SER A 112 -12.63 4.96 -0.87
CA SER A 112 -13.43 5.10 0.33
C SER A 112 -12.53 5.54 1.48
N CYS A 113 -12.58 6.83 1.79
CA CYS A 113 -11.90 7.39 2.95
C CYS A 113 -12.37 6.69 4.23
N PRO A 114 -11.46 6.07 5.01
CA PRO A 114 -11.78 5.52 6.32
C PRO A 114 -12.43 6.58 7.22
N GLN A 115 -13.33 6.14 8.12
CA GLN A 115 -14.00 7.05 9.05
C GLN A 115 -12.96 7.88 9.86
N PRO A 116 -13.22 9.18 10.11
CA PRO A 116 -12.20 10.22 10.37
C PRO A 116 -11.30 10.09 11.61
N CYS A 117 -11.29 8.97 12.33
CA CYS A 117 -10.47 8.84 13.55
C CYS A 117 -9.76 7.48 13.69
N HIS A 118 -9.92 6.52 12.75
CA HIS A 118 -9.62 5.12 13.07
C HIS A 118 -9.26 4.26 11.88
N VAL A 119 -7.97 4.20 11.59
CA VAL A 119 -7.41 3.30 10.57
C VAL A 119 -7.49 1.81 10.89
N HIS A 120 -7.78 1.43 12.14
CA HIS A 120 -7.69 0.05 12.61
C HIS A 120 -9.05 -0.58 12.93
N TYR A 121 -10.11 -0.13 12.26
CA TYR A 121 -11.41 -0.77 12.34
C TYR A 121 -11.45 -2.07 11.53
N PRO A 122 -12.29 -3.01 11.97
CA PRO A 122 -12.64 -4.16 11.15
C PRO A 122 -13.46 -3.81 9.91
N VAL A 123 -13.50 -4.76 8.98
CA VAL A 123 -14.30 -4.71 7.76
C VAL A 123 -15.77 -4.52 8.13
N SER A 124 -16.34 -3.40 7.73
CA SER A 124 -17.71 -3.03 8.12
C SER A 124 -18.77 -3.84 7.37
N ASN A 125 -18.55 -4.14 6.09
CA ASN A 125 -19.46 -4.93 5.27
C ASN A 125 -18.68 -5.69 4.19
N TYR A 126 -18.19 -6.88 4.54
CA TYR A 126 -17.37 -7.68 3.62
C TYR A 126 -18.08 -7.98 2.31
N SER A 127 -19.38 -8.29 2.36
CA SER A 127 -20.14 -8.63 1.15
C SER A 127 -20.16 -7.51 0.12
N ALA A 128 -20.29 -6.25 0.58
CA ALA A 128 -20.25 -5.07 -0.30
C ALA A 128 -18.83 -4.67 -0.71
N GLN A 129 -17.83 -5.00 0.11
CA GLN A 129 -16.43 -4.58 -0.10
C GLN A 129 -15.59 -5.65 -0.81
N ARG A 130 -16.11 -6.86 -0.99
CA ARG A 130 -15.43 -7.96 -1.68
C ARG A 130 -15.06 -7.55 -3.11
N GLY A 131 -13.78 -7.66 -3.46
CA GLY A 131 -13.24 -7.24 -4.75
C GLY A 131 -12.74 -5.79 -4.76
N HIS A 132 -12.93 -5.06 -3.66
CA HIS A 132 -12.51 -3.67 -3.50
C HIS A 132 -11.47 -3.47 -2.39
N LEU A 133 -11.21 -4.49 -1.58
CA LEU A 133 -10.27 -4.39 -0.46
C LEU A 133 -8.83 -4.31 -0.94
N VAL A 134 -8.07 -3.39 -0.37
CA VAL A 134 -6.61 -3.28 -0.58
C VAL A 134 -5.92 -3.21 0.77
N GLY A 135 -4.76 -3.83 0.90
CA GLY A 135 -4.03 -3.80 2.16
C GLY A 135 -2.61 -4.34 2.08
N MET A 136 -1.81 -3.90 3.02
CA MET A 136 -0.46 -4.40 3.27
C MET A 136 -0.51 -5.31 4.50
N PHE A 137 0.10 -6.49 4.38
CA PHE A 137 0.24 -7.48 5.44
C PHE A 137 1.69 -7.50 5.92
N ARG A 138 1.93 -8.15 7.05
CA ARG A 138 3.27 -8.30 7.62
C ARG A 138 3.35 -9.61 8.37
N ASP A 139 4.53 -10.19 8.41
CA ASP A 139 4.86 -11.29 9.31
C ASP A 139 4.31 -10.98 10.73
N PRO A 140 3.54 -11.89 11.35
CA PRO A 140 2.86 -11.59 12.62
C PRO A 140 3.82 -11.27 13.76
N ASP A 141 4.95 -11.96 13.88
CA ASP A 141 5.93 -11.74 14.95
C ASP A 141 6.63 -10.38 14.77
N GLN A 142 7.01 -10.05 13.54
CA GLN A 142 7.52 -8.73 13.18
C GLN A 142 6.48 -7.63 13.44
N ARG A 143 5.18 -7.90 13.23
CA ARG A 143 4.08 -6.96 13.52
C ARG A 143 3.97 -6.69 15.03
N ILE A 144 4.06 -7.73 15.86
CA ILE A 144 4.05 -7.61 17.32
C ILE A 144 5.26 -6.82 17.81
N LEU A 145 6.48 -7.19 17.40
CA LEU A 145 7.71 -6.49 17.81
C LEU A 145 7.71 -5.02 17.36
N SER A 146 7.21 -4.76 16.14
CA SER A 146 7.03 -3.41 15.63
C SER A 146 6.05 -2.58 16.47
N GLY A 147 4.97 -3.18 16.95
CA GLY A 147 4.01 -2.51 17.85
C GLY A 147 4.60 -2.26 19.24
N TYR A 148 5.39 -3.20 19.76
CA TYR A 148 6.02 -3.10 21.08
C TYR A 148 7.09 -2.00 21.13
N HIS A 149 7.91 -1.90 20.08
CA HIS A 149 9.01 -0.94 19.96
C HIS A 149 8.58 0.41 19.35
N ASP A 150 7.29 0.63 19.14
CA ASP A 150 6.75 1.92 18.69
C ASP A 150 6.60 2.86 19.89
N ASP A 151 7.62 3.68 20.14
CA ASP A 151 7.62 4.61 21.27
C ASP A 151 6.65 5.78 21.08
N ALA A 152 6.39 6.16 19.82
CA ALA A 152 5.54 7.31 19.51
C ALA A 152 4.05 7.03 19.76
N ASN A 153 3.57 5.84 19.41
CA ASN A 153 2.19 5.43 19.71
C ASN A 153 2.09 4.70 21.06
N ASN A 154 3.19 4.11 21.53
CA ASN A 154 3.31 3.33 22.76
C ASN A 154 2.16 2.33 22.98
N PHE A 155 1.85 1.53 21.95
CA PHE A 155 0.74 0.57 21.99
C PHE A 155 0.82 -0.41 23.16
N ALA A 156 2.03 -0.76 23.59
CA ALA A 156 2.27 -1.67 24.71
C ALA A 156 1.92 -1.07 26.09
N ALA A 157 1.66 0.22 26.17
CA ALA A 157 1.18 0.89 27.38
C ALA A 157 -0.35 0.88 27.52
N TYR A 158 -1.10 0.43 26.50
CA TYR A 158 -2.56 0.44 26.56
C TYR A 158 -3.13 -0.55 27.58
N THR A 159 -3.97 -0.02 28.47
CA THR A 159 -4.85 -0.73 29.40
C THR A 159 -6.30 -0.39 29.07
N GLU A 160 -7.26 -1.17 29.57
CA GLU A 160 -8.68 -0.85 29.37
C GLU A 160 -9.01 0.55 29.90
N ASP A 161 -8.44 0.91 31.05
CA ASP A 161 -8.66 2.17 31.72
C ASP A 161 -8.13 3.37 30.93
N ASN A 162 -6.90 3.30 30.41
CA ASN A 162 -6.31 4.42 29.69
C ASN A 162 -6.78 4.53 28.24
N PHE A 163 -7.15 3.42 27.60
CA PHE A 163 -7.68 3.41 26.24
C PHE A 163 -9.02 4.17 26.14
N ASN A 164 -9.86 4.03 27.18
CA ASN A 164 -11.15 4.70 27.26
C ASN A 164 -11.03 6.19 27.64
N GLN A 165 -9.99 6.57 28.40
CA GLN A 165 -9.73 7.97 28.79
C GLN A 165 -9.08 8.80 27.67
N ASP A 166 -8.35 8.16 26.75
CA ASP A 166 -7.66 8.85 25.66
C ASP A 166 -8.56 9.19 24.45
N PHE A 167 -9.89 9.00 24.57
CA PHE A 167 -10.85 9.09 23.46
C PHE A 167 -10.33 8.35 22.22
N GLY A 168 -10.37 7.01 22.29
CA GLY A 168 -9.93 6.10 21.25
C GLY A 168 -9.99 6.73 19.86
N GLY A 169 -8.82 6.98 19.26
CA GLY A 169 -8.69 7.49 17.89
C GLY A 169 -8.03 8.85 17.72
N LYS A 170 -8.09 9.76 18.70
CA LYS A 170 -7.33 11.02 18.58
C LYS A 170 -5.90 10.79 19.06
N CYS A 171 -5.02 10.46 18.13
CA CYS A 171 -3.59 10.42 18.39
C CYS A 171 -3.15 11.80 18.92
N LYS A 172 -2.92 11.88 20.23
CA LYS A 172 -2.56 13.12 20.94
C LYS A 172 -1.06 13.29 21.15
N GLY A 173 -0.23 12.37 20.65
CA GLY A 173 1.23 12.45 20.59
C GLY A 173 1.97 12.42 21.94
N GLU A 174 1.44 13.06 22.98
CA GLU A 174 2.22 13.38 24.19
C GLU A 174 1.85 12.53 25.43
N VAL A 175 0.65 11.95 25.47
CA VAL A 175 0.10 11.38 26.72
C VAL A 175 0.69 10.00 27.03
N LEU A 176 1.05 9.22 26.01
CA LEU A 176 1.35 7.80 26.18
C LEU A 176 2.84 7.48 26.24
N GLU A 177 3.73 8.30 25.66
CA GLU A 177 5.18 8.04 25.66
C GLU A 177 5.74 7.82 27.08
N LYS A 178 5.13 8.46 28.08
CA LYS A 178 5.56 8.40 29.50
C LYS A 178 4.93 7.24 30.29
N VAL A 179 4.01 6.49 29.71
CA VAL A 179 3.34 5.37 30.38
C VAL A 179 4.20 4.10 30.23
N PRO A 180 4.50 3.37 31.32
CA PRO A 180 5.27 2.14 31.23
C PRO A 180 4.61 1.11 30.31
N LYS A 181 5.42 0.46 29.47
CA LYS A 181 4.99 -0.66 28.63
C LYS A 181 4.69 -1.89 29.51
N LYS A 182 3.70 -2.67 29.10
CA LYS A 182 3.51 -4.03 29.59
C LYS A 182 4.73 -4.90 29.25
N PRO A 183 4.94 -6.02 29.96
CA PRO A 183 5.87 -7.05 29.50
C PRO A 183 5.57 -7.50 28.07
N LEU A 184 6.61 -7.75 27.27
CA LEU A 184 6.47 -8.07 25.84
C LEU A 184 5.49 -9.22 25.56
N LEU A 185 5.59 -10.32 26.31
CA LEU A 185 4.71 -11.48 26.09
C LEU A 185 3.25 -11.20 26.49
N GLU A 186 3.01 -10.35 27.49
CA GLU A 186 1.65 -9.92 27.84
C GLU A 186 1.05 -9.02 26.74
N PHE A 187 1.86 -8.14 26.17
CA PHE A 187 1.47 -7.34 25.01
C PHE A 187 1.17 -8.23 23.80
N ALA A 188 2.05 -9.19 23.50
CA ALA A 188 1.90 -10.13 22.39
C ALA A 188 0.57 -10.90 22.48
N GLU A 189 0.25 -11.45 23.66
CA GLU A 189 -1.02 -12.13 23.90
C GLU A 189 -2.26 -11.23 23.73
N THR A 190 -2.15 -9.95 24.08
CA THR A 190 -3.23 -8.97 23.89
C THR A 190 -3.44 -8.65 22.40
N TRP A 191 -2.36 -8.62 21.63
CA TRP A 191 -2.37 -8.25 20.20
C TRP A 191 -2.53 -9.44 19.23
N LYS A 192 -2.55 -10.66 19.76
CA LYS A 192 -2.70 -11.91 19.03
C LYS A 192 -3.96 -11.95 18.17
N GLY A 193 -3.86 -12.35 16.90
CA GLY A 193 -5.01 -12.43 16.00
C GLY A 193 -5.59 -11.07 15.60
N GLY A 194 -4.76 -10.04 15.52
CA GLY A 194 -5.17 -8.67 15.18
C GLY A 194 -5.64 -8.53 13.74
N MET A 195 -4.91 -9.11 12.79
CA MET A 195 -5.30 -9.10 11.37
C MET A 195 -6.57 -9.91 11.15
N THR A 196 -6.65 -11.08 11.78
CA THR A 196 -7.84 -11.94 11.78
C THR A 196 -9.07 -11.18 12.26
N TYR A 197 -8.97 -10.50 13.40
CA TYR A 197 -10.05 -9.70 13.97
C TYR A 197 -10.56 -8.63 13.01
N GLN A 198 -9.67 -7.88 12.36
CA GLN A 198 -10.10 -6.88 11.38
C GLN A 198 -10.84 -7.47 10.18
N LEU A 199 -10.51 -8.69 9.80
CA LEU A 199 -11.07 -9.30 8.60
C LEU A 199 -12.43 -9.96 8.83
N VAL A 200 -12.68 -10.54 10.01
CA VAL A 200 -13.92 -11.31 10.25
C VAL A 200 -14.98 -10.55 11.02
N MET A 201 -14.62 -9.55 11.80
CA MET A 201 -15.58 -8.89 12.67
C MET A 201 -16.36 -7.84 11.87
N GLU A 202 -17.66 -8.05 11.73
CA GLU A 202 -18.55 -7.11 11.06
C GLU A 202 -19.20 -6.17 12.08
N HIS A 203 -19.17 -4.87 11.77
CA HIS A 203 -19.74 -3.81 12.61
C HIS A 203 -19.25 -3.69 14.07
N PRO A 204 -18.03 -4.07 14.47
CA PRO A 204 -17.57 -3.75 15.82
C PRO A 204 -17.18 -2.27 15.91
N ILE A 205 -17.73 -1.60 16.92
CA ILE A 205 -17.25 -0.29 17.37
C ILE A 205 -15.88 -0.39 18.10
N THR A 206 -15.34 -1.60 18.25
CA THR A 206 -14.09 -1.85 18.97
C THR A 206 -12.91 -1.90 18.01
N LEU A 207 -11.90 -1.08 18.30
CA LEU A 207 -10.66 -1.03 17.54
C LEU A 207 -9.82 -2.28 17.78
N THR A 208 -9.07 -2.66 16.75
CA THR A 208 -8.15 -3.81 16.80
C THR A 208 -7.03 -3.65 17.82
N VAL A 209 -6.66 -2.41 18.13
CA VAL A 209 -5.65 -2.08 19.13
C VAL A 209 -6.22 -1.99 20.55
N ASN A 210 -7.54 -2.11 20.72
CA ASN A 210 -8.19 -2.07 22.03
C ASN A 210 -7.84 -3.36 22.81
N PRO A 211 -7.26 -3.25 24.02
CA PRO A 211 -6.94 -4.43 24.85
C PRO A 211 -8.13 -5.33 25.18
N SER A 212 -9.34 -4.77 25.23
CA SER A 212 -10.59 -5.48 25.56
C SER A 212 -11.28 -6.10 24.35
N ARG A 213 -10.69 -6.05 23.16
CA ARG A 213 -11.34 -6.61 21.96
C ARG A 213 -11.60 -8.12 22.14
N PRO A 214 -12.70 -8.65 21.59
CA PRO A 214 -12.95 -10.08 21.58
C PRO A 214 -11.77 -10.86 20.97
N LYS A 215 -11.39 -11.96 21.63
CA LYS A 215 -10.41 -12.89 21.09
C LYS A 215 -10.99 -13.63 19.90
N VAL A 216 -10.15 -13.86 18.90
CA VAL A 216 -10.47 -14.65 17.71
C VAL A 216 -9.95 -16.08 17.84
N THR A 217 -10.51 -16.97 17.05
CA THR A 217 -10.21 -18.40 17.03
C THR A 217 -9.55 -18.82 15.72
N LEU A 218 -9.06 -20.06 15.65
CA LEU A 218 -8.57 -20.63 14.40
C LEU A 218 -9.64 -20.66 13.29
N ARG A 219 -10.91 -20.87 13.66
CA ARG A 219 -12.02 -20.82 12.69
C ARG A 219 -12.15 -19.44 12.06
N ASP A 220 -11.99 -18.39 12.86
CA ASP A 220 -11.98 -17.01 12.40
C ASP A 220 -10.79 -16.76 11.48
N ALA A 221 -9.62 -17.29 11.82
CA ALA A 221 -8.42 -17.19 10.99
C ALA A 221 -8.60 -17.82 9.61
N LEU A 222 -9.27 -18.97 9.54
CA LEU A 222 -9.59 -19.65 8.27
C LEU A 222 -10.56 -18.83 7.41
N GLU A 223 -11.56 -18.20 8.02
CA GLU A 223 -12.46 -17.28 7.31
C GLU A 223 -11.74 -16.01 6.85
N ALA A 224 -10.89 -15.42 7.71
CA ALA A 224 -10.04 -14.29 7.34
C ALA A 224 -9.15 -14.63 6.13
N ALA A 225 -8.49 -15.79 6.16
CA ALA A 225 -7.67 -16.27 5.05
C ALA A 225 -8.48 -16.47 3.75
N ARG A 226 -9.72 -16.96 3.84
CA ARG A 226 -10.63 -17.01 2.67
C ARG A 226 -10.95 -15.61 2.15
N ARG A 227 -11.26 -14.66 3.04
CA ARG A 227 -11.53 -13.25 2.69
C ARG A 227 -10.32 -12.59 2.01
N VAL A 228 -9.09 -12.89 2.44
CA VAL A 228 -7.86 -12.45 1.76
C VAL A 228 -7.79 -12.99 0.33
N ARG A 229 -8.01 -14.29 0.13
CA ARG A 229 -7.91 -14.94 -1.19
C ARG A 229 -8.96 -14.47 -2.19
N GLU A 230 -10.16 -14.16 -1.71
CA GLU A 230 -11.34 -13.95 -2.56
C GLU A 230 -11.88 -12.52 -2.57
N GLY A 231 -11.49 -11.69 -1.59
CA GLY A 231 -12.09 -10.38 -1.38
C GLY A 231 -11.16 -9.19 -1.57
N PHE A 232 -9.85 -9.40 -1.67
CA PHE A 232 -8.90 -8.34 -1.93
C PHE A 232 -8.69 -8.13 -3.43
N ALA A 233 -8.79 -6.87 -3.85
CA ALA A 233 -8.32 -6.40 -5.15
C ALA A 233 -6.79 -6.38 -5.20
N PHE A 234 -6.15 -6.08 -4.07
CA PHE A 234 -4.69 -6.04 -3.95
C PHE A 234 -4.22 -6.48 -2.56
N VAL A 235 -3.17 -7.28 -2.54
CA VAL A 235 -2.48 -7.73 -1.33
C VAL A 235 -1.00 -7.44 -1.51
N GLY A 236 -0.41 -6.68 -0.60
CA GLY A 236 1.03 -6.45 -0.52
C GLY A 236 1.62 -6.92 0.82
N LEU A 237 2.94 -6.98 0.90
CA LEU A 237 3.71 -7.44 2.06
C LEU A 237 4.70 -6.36 2.51
N THR A 238 4.76 -6.08 3.82
CA THR A 238 5.57 -5.00 4.38
C THR A 238 7.07 -5.25 4.18
N GLU A 239 7.51 -6.48 4.40
CA GLU A 239 8.88 -6.94 4.18
C GLU A 239 9.29 -7.07 2.70
N GLN A 240 8.34 -6.87 1.78
CA GLN A 240 8.59 -6.76 0.34
C GLN A 240 7.95 -5.47 -0.19
N TRP A 241 8.27 -4.36 0.48
CA TRP A 241 7.66 -3.04 0.25
C TRP A 241 7.76 -2.62 -1.21
N ASP A 242 8.96 -2.52 -1.77
CA ASP A 242 9.20 -2.05 -3.13
C ASP A 242 8.45 -2.88 -4.17
N LEU A 243 8.50 -4.21 -4.03
CA LEU A 243 7.76 -5.12 -4.90
C LEU A 243 6.24 -4.96 -4.74
N SER A 244 5.75 -4.64 -3.54
CA SER A 244 4.34 -4.35 -3.29
C SER A 244 3.90 -3.07 -3.98
N ILE A 245 4.71 -2.00 -3.92
CA ILE A 245 4.43 -0.74 -4.63
C ILE A 245 4.43 -0.98 -6.14
N CYS A 246 5.48 -1.60 -6.67
CA CYS A 246 5.58 -1.94 -8.09
C CYS A 246 4.40 -2.81 -8.56
N LEU A 247 4.04 -3.85 -7.78
CA LEU A 247 2.89 -4.69 -8.10
C LEU A 247 1.59 -3.90 -8.14
N PHE A 248 1.38 -2.99 -7.18
CA PHE A 248 0.19 -2.14 -7.14
C PHE A 248 0.05 -1.32 -8.43
N HIS A 249 1.13 -0.65 -8.84
CA HIS A 249 1.14 0.15 -10.08
C HIS A 249 1.06 -0.72 -11.35
N LYS A 250 1.64 -1.92 -11.39
CA LYS A 250 1.42 -2.87 -12.50
C LYS A 250 -0.03 -3.37 -12.58
N MET A 251 -0.69 -3.50 -11.43
CA MET A 251 -2.08 -3.95 -11.38
C MET A 251 -3.05 -2.85 -11.80
N PHE A 252 -2.85 -1.62 -11.32
CA PHE A 252 -3.84 -0.54 -11.43
C PHE A 252 -3.40 0.66 -12.29
N GLY A 253 -2.17 0.67 -12.78
CA GLY A 253 -1.58 1.75 -13.55
C GLY A 253 -1.14 2.94 -12.69
N GLY A 254 -0.83 4.05 -13.36
CA GLY A 254 -0.32 5.28 -12.73
C GLY A 254 1.21 5.28 -12.56
N PRO A 255 1.83 6.48 -12.53
CA PRO A 255 3.27 6.59 -12.31
C PRO A 255 3.62 6.17 -10.88
N CYS A 256 4.77 5.53 -10.70
CA CYS A 256 5.36 5.40 -9.38
C CYS A 256 5.95 6.76 -8.96
N HIS A 257 6.03 7.01 -7.67
CA HIS A 257 6.68 8.19 -7.10
C HIS A 257 7.73 7.78 -6.08
N ALA A 258 8.88 8.46 -6.08
CA ALA A 258 10.02 8.10 -5.24
C ALA A 258 9.66 8.01 -3.75
N PHE A 259 8.80 8.92 -3.27
CA PHE A 259 8.35 8.95 -1.87
C PHE A 259 7.47 7.76 -1.48
N GLU A 260 6.93 6.99 -2.42
CA GLU A 260 6.17 5.77 -2.13
C GLU A 260 7.08 4.64 -1.65
N PHE A 261 8.37 4.71 -1.98
CA PHE A 261 9.42 3.78 -1.55
C PHE A 261 10.10 4.25 -0.26
N GLU A 262 9.72 5.41 0.28
CA GLU A 262 10.26 5.93 1.52
C GLU A 262 9.43 5.50 2.73
N ASN A 263 10.11 5.17 3.83
CA ASN A 263 9.45 4.94 5.11
C ASN A 263 9.16 6.27 5.81
N THR A 264 8.01 6.86 5.51
CA THR A 264 7.57 8.15 6.09
C THR A 264 7.02 8.02 7.53
N ARG A 265 7.07 6.82 8.13
CA ARG A 265 6.59 6.59 9.51
C ARG A 265 7.37 5.45 10.20
N PRO A 266 8.68 5.64 10.49
CA PRO A 266 9.47 4.64 11.22
C PRO A 266 8.93 4.43 12.64
N SER A 267 9.18 3.24 13.21
CA SER A 267 8.66 2.91 14.55
C SER A 267 9.41 3.63 15.67
N TYR A 268 10.69 3.93 15.47
CA TYR A 268 11.51 4.76 16.34
C TYR A 268 12.66 5.38 15.52
N ALA A 269 13.31 6.41 16.07
CA ALA A 269 14.39 7.12 15.40
C ALA A 269 15.57 6.18 15.05
N GLY A 270 16.01 6.21 13.78
CA GLY A 270 17.12 5.39 13.30
C GLY A 270 16.76 3.97 12.87
N LYS A 271 15.50 3.54 13.02
CA LYS A 271 15.05 2.23 12.51
C LYS A 271 14.89 2.26 10.99
N SER A 272 15.75 1.53 10.26
CA SER A 272 15.58 1.31 8.81
C SER A 272 14.34 0.46 8.52
N ALA A 273 13.70 0.67 7.35
CA ALA A 273 12.60 -0.17 6.88
C ALA A 273 13.03 -1.63 6.69
N ASP A 274 14.25 -1.85 6.20
CA ASP A 274 14.78 -3.16 5.78
C ASP A 274 15.33 -4.01 6.94
N GLN A 275 15.35 -3.46 8.15
CA GLN A 275 15.90 -4.16 9.31
C GLN A 275 14.80 -4.96 10.01
N ASP A 276 14.89 -6.28 10.05
CA ASP A 276 13.97 -7.06 10.87
C ASP A 276 14.26 -6.92 12.37
N TYR A 277 13.22 -7.12 13.18
CA TYR A 277 13.36 -7.26 14.63
C TYR A 277 13.88 -8.66 14.97
N ASP A 278 14.71 -8.76 16.01
CA ASP A 278 15.13 -10.04 16.55
C ASP A 278 13.96 -10.75 17.26
N THR A 279 13.44 -11.80 16.63
CA THR A 279 12.31 -12.59 17.13
C THR A 279 12.67 -13.46 18.34
N ALA A 280 13.95 -13.63 18.67
CA ALA A 280 14.35 -14.33 19.90
C ALA A 280 13.79 -13.66 21.17
N GLN A 281 13.49 -12.35 21.11
CA GLN A 281 12.81 -11.60 22.17
C GLN A 281 11.45 -12.19 22.55
N LEU A 282 10.77 -12.85 21.62
CA LEU A 282 9.47 -13.50 21.84
C LEU A 282 9.59 -14.85 22.56
N GLN A 283 10.80 -15.36 22.80
CA GLN A 283 11.02 -16.59 23.59
C GLN A 283 10.23 -17.81 23.09
N GLY A 284 10.06 -17.92 21.76
CA GLY A 284 9.29 -18.98 21.11
C GLY A 284 7.77 -18.77 21.09
N TRP A 285 7.29 -17.62 21.60
CA TRP A 285 5.92 -17.18 21.36
C TRP A 285 5.72 -16.86 19.87
N HIS A 286 4.52 -17.17 19.37
CA HIS A 286 4.13 -16.91 17.98
C HIS A 286 2.62 -16.63 17.87
N ASP A 287 2.23 -15.73 16.96
CA ASP A 287 0.83 -15.45 16.64
C ASP A 287 0.28 -16.46 15.62
N ASP A 288 0.07 -17.70 16.08
CA ASP A 288 -0.46 -18.82 15.28
C ASP A 288 -1.83 -18.54 14.63
N ILE A 289 -2.57 -17.53 15.10
CA ILE A 289 -3.84 -17.12 14.51
C ILE A 289 -3.60 -16.24 13.28
N ASP A 290 -2.84 -15.16 13.44
CA ASP A 290 -2.54 -14.27 12.30
C ASP A 290 -1.60 -14.91 11.27
N GLU A 291 -0.82 -15.94 11.65
CA GLU A 291 0.01 -16.73 10.73
C GLU A 291 -0.83 -17.36 9.60
N VAL A 292 -2.03 -17.85 9.91
CA VAL A 292 -2.95 -18.41 8.90
C VAL A 292 -3.36 -17.34 7.86
N VAL A 293 -3.57 -16.10 8.32
CA VAL A 293 -3.92 -14.97 7.45
C VAL A 293 -2.73 -14.52 6.63
N TYR A 294 -1.56 -14.40 7.26
CA TYR A 294 -0.33 -13.99 6.60
C TYR A 294 0.13 -14.99 5.53
N ALA A 295 0.00 -16.30 5.79
CA ALA A 295 0.25 -17.34 4.80
C ALA A 295 -0.65 -17.19 3.56
N ALA A 296 -1.94 -16.89 3.76
CA ALA A 296 -2.86 -16.63 2.66
C ALA A 296 -2.53 -15.34 1.89
N ALA A 297 -2.12 -14.28 2.60
CA ALA A 297 -1.67 -13.04 1.97
C ALA A 297 -0.41 -13.25 1.12
N SER A 298 0.57 -13.98 1.66
CA SER A 298 1.82 -14.34 0.97
C SER A 298 1.56 -15.18 -0.28
N GLU A 299 0.61 -16.11 -0.22
CA GLU A 299 0.17 -16.92 -1.36
C GLU A 299 -0.39 -16.02 -2.48
N VAL A 300 -1.32 -15.11 -2.16
CA VAL A 300 -1.92 -14.17 -3.11
C VAL A 300 -0.88 -13.24 -3.71
N PHE A 301 -0.02 -12.66 -2.87
CA PHE A 301 1.04 -11.75 -3.28
C PHE A 301 1.98 -12.42 -4.28
N ARG A 302 2.53 -13.60 -3.93
CA ARG A 302 3.47 -14.33 -4.79
C ARG A 302 2.83 -14.77 -6.10
N ARG A 303 1.55 -15.17 -6.09
CA ARG A 303 0.79 -15.47 -7.30
C ARG A 303 0.68 -14.23 -8.20
N ASN A 304 0.41 -13.07 -7.61
CA ASN A 304 0.25 -11.83 -8.37
C ASN A 304 1.59 -11.31 -8.92
N LEU A 305 2.70 -11.45 -8.18
CA LEU A 305 4.03 -11.14 -8.73
C LEU A 305 4.30 -11.92 -10.03
N ILE A 306 3.96 -13.21 -10.07
CA ILE A 306 4.10 -14.03 -11.28
C ILE A 306 3.13 -13.56 -12.37
N LEU A 307 1.86 -13.36 -12.02
CA LEU A 307 0.82 -12.99 -12.98
C LEU A 307 1.10 -11.64 -13.67
N PHE A 308 1.67 -10.69 -12.95
CA PHE A 308 1.97 -9.35 -13.43
C PHE A 308 3.44 -9.15 -13.82
N ASN A 309 4.23 -10.23 -13.83
CA ASN A 309 5.66 -10.23 -14.14
C ASN A 309 6.44 -9.16 -13.36
N VAL A 310 6.30 -9.19 -12.03
CA VAL A 310 6.98 -8.29 -11.10
C VAL A 310 8.09 -9.03 -10.37
N SER A 311 9.32 -8.68 -10.71
CA SER A 311 10.57 -8.96 -10.00
C SER A 311 11.26 -7.64 -9.64
N LYS A 312 12.38 -7.72 -8.91
CA LYS A 312 13.20 -6.54 -8.59
C LYS A 312 13.66 -5.82 -9.86
N GLU A 313 14.12 -6.57 -10.85
CA GLU A 313 14.63 -6.05 -12.11
C GLU A 313 13.51 -5.32 -12.89
N THR A 314 12.35 -5.96 -13.04
CA THR A 314 11.22 -5.33 -13.76
C THR A 314 10.62 -4.14 -13.00
N CYS A 315 10.76 -4.14 -11.67
CA CYS A 315 10.29 -3.06 -10.79
C CYS A 315 11.21 -1.85 -10.94
N GLU A 316 12.53 -2.06 -10.93
CA GLU A 316 13.52 -1.04 -11.24
C GLU A 316 13.31 -0.47 -12.66
N GLU A 317 13.07 -1.30 -13.68
CA GLU A 317 12.80 -0.82 -15.04
C GLU A 317 11.49 -0.02 -15.18
N PHE A 318 10.46 -0.39 -14.40
CA PHE A 318 9.13 0.20 -14.52
C PHE A 318 8.96 1.46 -13.67
N CYS A 319 9.48 1.44 -12.45
CA CYS A 319 9.42 2.55 -11.51
C CYS A 319 10.72 3.36 -11.47
N SER A 320 11.69 3.11 -12.37
CA SER A 320 12.93 3.89 -12.44
C SER A 320 12.66 5.38 -12.52
N HIS A 321 13.25 6.09 -11.57
CA HIS A 321 13.39 7.54 -11.51
C HIS A 321 14.77 7.96 -12.04
#